data_AF-E0S314-F1
#
_entry.id   AF-E0S314-F1
#
_cell.length_a   1.000
_cell.length_b   1.000
_cell.length_c   1.000
_cell.angle_alpha   90.00
_cell.angle_beta   90.00
_cell.angle_gamma   90.00
#
_symmetry.space_group_name_H-M   'P 1'
#
loop_
_entity.id
_entity.type
_entity.pdbx_description
1 polymer ?
#
loop_
_entity_poly.entity_id
_entity_poly.type
_entity_poly.pdbx_seq_one_letter_code
_entity_poly.pdbx_strand_id
1 'polypeptide(L)'
;MRENEIRDPNRIRPFLEKIAQHWEKCPDLRFGQLVLNTVNDNNLLYNIEEDDFLKKLDSIFVITEDEADYRGAHDYFSMTIECSRSSIYPSIVRDFYELLTSQGFRFVSGFWDYTDVSYENIIKTNQKKLEESYVRPYGTDDLKDDYIQLLFDYDGNQETRSYICNSPEEDVFTFEIIIPEEDLLSYENGKIHYVESKINTLIELAKKIWELPFVDVVQTFLEYSDIPKTFDELKGGIEALAVEPFAIIPNKFDKGFLKTRFDVSDISKDGLLVRTKE
;
A
#
# COMPACT_ATOMS: atom_id res chain seq x y z
N MET A 1 22.36 -14.94 39.30
CA MET A 1 22.47 -13.52 38.92
C MET A 1 23.54 -13.45 37.84
N ARG A 2 23.16 -13.15 36.60
CA ARG A 2 24.15 -12.89 35.54
C ARG A 2 24.78 -11.54 35.84
N GLU A 3 26.11 -11.45 35.80
CA GLU A 3 26.84 -10.19 35.89
C GLU A 3 26.26 -9.23 34.84
N ASN A 4 25.92 -8.00 35.27
CA ASN A 4 25.54 -6.94 34.36
C ASN A 4 26.78 -6.61 33.51
N GLU A 5 26.86 -7.16 32.30
CA GLU A 5 27.73 -6.61 31.27
C GLU A 5 27.26 -5.19 30.99
N ILE A 6 27.99 -4.22 31.54
CA ILE A 6 27.79 -2.81 31.23
C ILE A 6 28.14 -2.66 29.74
N ARG A 7 27.15 -2.29 28.93
CA ARG A 7 27.34 -1.99 27.50
C ARG A 7 28.39 -0.89 27.35
N ASP A 8 29.37 -1.08 26.48
CA ASP A 8 30.44 -0.10 26.22
C ASP A 8 29.89 1.12 25.44
N PRO A 9 29.82 2.32 26.05
CA PRO A 9 29.30 3.51 25.38
C PRO A 9 30.14 3.96 24.18
N ASN A 10 31.42 3.56 24.10
CA ASN A 10 32.30 3.95 23.00
C ASN A 10 31.92 3.30 21.66
N ARG A 11 31.06 2.28 21.68
CA ARG A 11 30.54 1.61 20.47
C ARG A 11 29.44 2.41 19.75
N ILE A 12 28.77 3.32 20.46
CA ILE A 12 27.59 4.04 19.94
C ILE A 12 27.95 4.97 18.78
N ARG A 13 29.00 5.80 18.94
CA ARG A 13 29.37 6.79 17.92
C ARG A 13 29.83 6.15 16.60
N PRO A 14 30.76 5.17 16.61
CA PRO A 14 31.15 4.47 15.40
C PRO A 14 29.99 3.75 14.69
N PHE A 15 29.04 3.20 15.45
CA PHE A 15 27.85 2.57 14.90
C PHE A 15 26.96 3.58 14.15
N LEU A 16 26.65 4.72 14.78
CA LEU A 16 25.83 5.77 14.16
C LEU A 16 26.51 6.38 12.92
N GLU A 17 27.82 6.55 12.94
CA GLU A 17 28.58 7.06 11.78
C GLU A 17 28.46 6.11 10.58
N LYS A 18 28.53 4.79 10.80
CA LYS A 18 28.36 3.80 9.74
C LYS A 18 26.93 3.72 9.21
N ILE A 19 25.93 3.85 10.09
CA ILE A 19 24.53 3.97 9.65
C ILE A 19 24.37 5.21 8.77
N ALA A 20 24.87 6.37 9.20
CA ALA A 20 24.79 7.61 8.45
C ALA A 20 25.45 7.47 7.06
N GLN A 21 26.63 6.86 6.97
CA GLN A 21 27.32 6.61 5.69
C GLN A 21 26.50 5.77 4.71
N HIS A 22 25.69 4.82 5.20
CA HIS A 22 24.81 4.02 4.37
C HIS A 22 23.53 4.77 4.02
N TRP A 23 22.97 5.47 4.99
CA TRP A 23 21.73 6.21 4.81
C TRP A 23 21.89 7.39 3.86
N GLU A 24 23.05 8.06 3.86
CA GLU A 24 23.41 9.11 2.90
C GLU A 24 23.38 8.61 1.44
N LYS A 25 23.49 7.30 1.20
CA LYS A 25 23.36 6.70 -0.15
C LYS A 25 21.90 6.48 -0.57
N CYS A 26 20.96 6.54 0.37
CA CYS A 26 19.52 6.34 0.17
C CYS A 26 18.71 7.36 0.99
N PRO A 27 18.90 8.68 0.75
CA PRO A 27 18.37 9.74 1.60
C PRO A 27 16.83 9.80 1.63
N ASP A 28 16.18 9.14 0.67
CA ASP A 28 14.72 9.08 0.56
C ASP A 28 14.09 8.11 1.57
N LEU A 29 14.85 7.15 2.11
CA LEU A 29 14.36 6.30 3.18
C LEU A 29 14.23 7.11 4.48
N ARG A 30 13.12 6.96 5.19
CA ARG A 30 13.02 7.39 6.60
C ARG A 30 13.87 6.45 7.46
N PHE A 31 14.40 6.93 8.59
CA PHE A 31 15.27 6.12 9.44
C PHE A 31 14.63 4.77 9.84
N GLY A 32 13.33 4.78 10.16
CA GLY A 32 12.59 3.57 10.49
C GLY A 32 12.55 2.54 9.35
N GLN A 33 12.39 3.01 8.11
CA GLN A 33 12.41 2.14 6.92
C GLN A 33 13.80 1.52 6.73
N LEU A 34 14.87 2.31 6.85
CA LEU A 34 16.24 1.79 6.77
C LEU A 34 16.47 0.67 7.80
N VAL A 35 16.00 0.86 9.03
CA VAL A 35 16.14 -0.11 10.12
C VAL A 35 15.35 -1.39 9.85
N LEU A 36 14.09 -1.27 9.40
CA LEU A 36 13.24 -2.42 9.08
C LEU A 36 13.76 -3.21 7.86
N ASN A 37 14.20 -2.50 6.82
CA ASN A 37 14.81 -3.14 5.66
C ASN A 37 16.07 -3.92 6.06
N THR A 38 16.82 -3.43 7.06
CA THR A 38 18.00 -4.10 7.61
C THR A 38 17.66 -5.32 8.47
N VAL A 39 16.58 -5.25 9.23
CA VAL A 39 16.16 -6.30 10.16
C VAL A 39 14.66 -6.53 9.98
N ASN A 40 14.31 -7.34 8.97
CA ASN A 40 12.93 -7.70 8.61
C ASN A 40 12.26 -8.69 9.61
N ASP A 41 12.63 -8.64 10.89
CA ASP A 41 12.04 -9.44 11.96
C ASP A 41 12.05 -8.61 13.25
N ASN A 42 10.85 -8.25 13.71
CA ASN A 42 10.64 -7.43 14.91
C ASN A 42 11.28 -8.05 16.17
N ASN A 43 11.32 -9.38 16.30
CA ASN A 43 11.95 -10.03 17.45
C ASN A 43 13.48 -9.96 17.38
N LEU A 44 14.05 -9.98 16.17
CA LEU A 44 15.49 -9.78 15.96
C LEU A 44 15.89 -8.33 16.21
N LEU A 45 15.05 -7.36 15.86
CA LEU A 45 15.35 -5.94 16.04
C LEU A 45 15.64 -5.59 17.52
N TYR A 46 14.93 -6.20 18.47
CA TYR A 46 15.15 -5.96 19.90
C TYR A 46 16.43 -6.61 20.46
N ASN A 47 17.00 -7.58 19.76
CA ASN A 47 18.07 -8.44 20.30
C ASN A 47 19.36 -8.41 19.46
N ILE A 48 19.37 -7.71 18.34
CA ILE A 48 20.53 -7.63 17.45
C ILE A 48 21.64 -6.76 18.05
N GLU A 49 22.88 -7.24 17.98
CA GLU A 49 24.07 -6.48 18.36
C GLU A 49 24.52 -5.58 17.20
N GLU A 50 25.18 -4.46 17.51
CA GLU A 50 25.52 -3.42 16.54
C GLU A 50 26.37 -3.95 15.37
N ASP A 51 27.32 -4.85 15.64
CA ASP A 51 28.18 -5.42 14.60
C ASP A 51 27.41 -6.34 13.64
N ASP A 52 26.38 -7.04 14.13
CA ASP A 52 25.54 -7.90 13.32
C ASP A 52 24.49 -7.09 12.55
N PHE A 53 24.00 -6.00 13.13
CA PHE A 53 23.19 -5.02 12.40
C PHE A 53 23.99 -4.42 11.24
N LEU A 54 25.23 -3.99 11.48
CA LEU A 54 26.08 -3.42 10.43
C LEU A 54 26.39 -4.42 9.31
N LYS A 55 26.62 -5.71 9.61
CA LYS A 55 26.80 -6.73 8.57
C LYS A 55 25.56 -6.88 7.69
N LYS A 56 24.37 -6.87 8.30
CA LYS A 56 23.10 -6.91 7.57
C LYS A 56 22.90 -5.64 6.74
N LEU A 57 23.21 -4.48 7.32
CA LEU A 57 23.14 -3.20 6.62
C LEU A 57 24.09 -3.22 5.41
N ASP A 58 25.35 -3.60 5.60
CA ASP A 58 26.34 -3.75 4.53
C ASP A 58 25.84 -4.72 3.44
N SER A 59 25.20 -5.83 3.82
CA SER A 59 24.67 -6.81 2.85
C SER A 59 23.58 -6.24 1.94
N ILE A 60 22.75 -5.31 2.43
CA ILE A 60 21.75 -4.62 1.59
C ILE A 60 22.42 -3.80 0.49
N PHE A 61 23.55 -3.16 0.80
CA PHE A 61 24.28 -2.32 -0.15
C PHE A 61 25.34 -3.09 -0.95
N VAL A 62 25.48 -4.41 -0.72
CA VAL A 62 26.42 -5.31 -1.41
C VAL A 62 25.68 -6.29 -2.35
N ILE A 63 24.36 -6.17 -2.52
CA ILE A 63 23.61 -7.05 -3.44
C ILE A 63 24.09 -6.84 -4.88
N THR A 64 25.02 -7.70 -5.29
CA THR A 64 25.22 -8.14 -6.67
C THR A 64 24.02 -9.00 -7.08
N GLU A 65 23.68 -8.96 -8.35
CA GLU A 65 22.48 -9.48 -9.07
C GLU A 65 21.99 -10.93 -8.77
N ASP A 66 22.54 -11.68 -7.80
CA ASP A 66 22.34 -13.14 -7.69
C ASP A 66 21.66 -13.67 -6.40
N GLU A 67 21.17 -12.85 -5.45
CA GLU A 67 20.50 -13.35 -4.22
C GLU A 67 19.08 -12.80 -3.97
N ALA A 68 18.30 -12.56 -5.04
CA ALA A 68 16.87 -12.23 -4.96
C ALA A 68 15.97 -13.46 -4.71
N ASP A 69 16.35 -14.36 -3.79
CA ASP A 69 15.56 -15.56 -3.44
C ASP A 69 15.18 -15.62 -1.95
N TYR A 70 15.02 -14.45 -1.30
CA TYR A 70 14.28 -14.35 -0.04
C TYR A 70 12.79 -14.10 -0.33
N ARG A 71 12.11 -15.15 -0.81
CA ARG A 71 10.66 -15.17 -0.99
C ARG A 71 9.95 -15.04 0.36
N GLY A 72 9.18 -13.96 0.56
CA GLY A 72 8.18 -13.93 1.64
C GLY A 72 7.54 -12.59 1.99
N ALA A 73 8.21 -11.45 1.75
CA ALA A 73 7.64 -10.14 2.02
C ALA A 73 8.06 -9.19 0.91
N HIS A 74 7.24 -9.08 -0.13
CA HIS A 74 7.30 -7.93 -1.01
C HIS A 74 6.69 -6.76 -0.27
N ASP A 75 7.29 -5.58 -0.39
CA ASP A 75 6.59 -4.36 -0.02
C ASP A 75 5.51 -4.07 -1.09
N TYR A 76 4.35 -3.58 -0.69
CA TYR A 76 3.23 -3.34 -1.60
C TYR A 76 2.90 -1.86 -1.78
N PHE A 77 2.79 -1.46 -3.05
CA PHE A 77 1.99 -0.31 -3.42
C PHE A 77 0.52 -0.65 -3.20
N SER A 78 -0.21 0.29 -2.64
CA SER A 78 -1.64 0.18 -2.36
C SER A 78 -2.41 1.32 -3.00
N MET A 79 -3.51 0.97 -3.67
CA MET A 79 -4.55 1.89 -4.08
C MET A 79 -5.80 1.62 -3.25
N THR A 80 -6.15 2.58 -2.39
CA THR A 80 -7.32 2.54 -1.53
C THR A 80 -8.46 3.32 -2.16
N ILE A 81 -9.59 2.65 -2.34
CA ILE A 81 -10.81 3.22 -2.92
C ILE A 81 -11.88 3.26 -1.85
N GLU A 82 -12.08 4.44 -1.27
CA GLU A 82 -13.04 4.66 -0.19
C GLU A 82 -14.46 4.85 -0.71
N CYS A 83 -15.39 4.20 -0.03
CA CYS A 83 -16.82 4.24 -0.30
C CYS A 83 -17.60 4.42 1.01
N SER A 84 -18.59 5.30 1.04
CA SER A 84 -19.55 5.35 2.14
C SER A 84 -20.37 4.06 2.21
N ARG A 85 -20.58 3.55 3.43
CA ARG A 85 -21.46 2.40 3.66
C ARG A 85 -22.92 2.67 3.31
N SER A 86 -23.34 3.93 3.33
CA SER A 86 -24.66 4.34 2.85
C SER A 86 -24.89 4.03 1.36
N SER A 87 -23.81 3.82 0.61
CA SER A 87 -23.84 3.45 -0.80
C SER A 87 -23.99 1.94 -1.05
N ILE A 88 -24.03 1.09 -0.02
CA ILE A 88 -24.11 -0.37 -0.20
C ILE A 88 -25.45 -0.75 -0.85
N TYR A 89 -25.36 -1.44 -2.00
CA TYR A 89 -26.49 -2.07 -2.69
C TYR A 89 -26.13 -3.51 -3.10
N PRO A 90 -27.13 -4.35 -3.48
CA PRO A 90 -26.94 -5.81 -3.60
C PRO A 90 -25.91 -6.30 -4.62
N SER A 91 -25.43 -5.45 -5.54
CA SER A 91 -24.42 -5.81 -6.53
C SER A 91 -23.17 -4.93 -6.48
N ILE A 92 -22.97 -4.11 -5.44
CA ILE A 92 -21.84 -3.18 -5.37
C ILE A 92 -20.48 -3.86 -5.53
N VAL A 93 -20.29 -5.03 -4.90
CA VAL A 93 -19.04 -5.80 -5.03
C VAL A 93 -18.87 -6.35 -6.44
N ARG A 94 -19.96 -6.82 -7.07
CA ARG A 94 -19.94 -7.32 -8.45
C ARG A 94 -19.58 -6.20 -9.41
N ASP A 95 -20.24 -5.06 -9.31
CA ASP A 95 -20.07 -3.92 -10.22
C ASP A 95 -18.61 -3.41 -10.19
N PHE A 96 -17.98 -3.38 -9.01
CA PHE A 96 -16.55 -3.07 -8.88
C PHE A 96 -15.66 -4.07 -9.61
N TYR A 97 -15.82 -5.38 -9.37
CA TYR A 97 -14.96 -6.38 -10.01
C TYR A 97 -15.26 -6.60 -11.51
N GLU A 98 -16.49 -6.34 -11.96
CA GLU A 98 -16.82 -6.27 -13.39
C GLU A 98 -16.12 -5.10 -14.08
N LEU A 99 -16.03 -3.94 -13.40
CA LEU A 99 -15.21 -2.83 -13.89
C LEU A 99 -13.74 -3.28 -14.02
N LEU A 100 -13.14 -3.86 -12.99
CA LEU A 100 -11.75 -4.34 -13.06
C LEU A 100 -11.54 -5.32 -14.22
N THR A 101 -12.45 -6.29 -14.37
CA THR A 101 -12.41 -7.26 -15.48
C THR A 101 -12.47 -6.55 -16.83
N SER A 102 -13.31 -5.54 -16.98
CA SER A 102 -13.40 -4.73 -18.21
C SER A 102 -12.13 -3.93 -18.50
N GLN A 103 -11.32 -3.63 -17.49
CA GLN A 103 -10.03 -2.95 -17.59
C GLN A 103 -8.84 -3.92 -17.76
N GLY A 104 -9.11 -5.22 -17.94
CA GLY A 104 -8.09 -6.22 -18.26
C GLY A 104 -7.61 -7.04 -17.08
N PHE A 105 -8.18 -6.87 -15.88
CA PHE A 105 -7.89 -7.76 -14.75
C PHE A 105 -8.44 -9.16 -15.05
N ARG A 106 -7.56 -10.14 -15.11
CA ARG A 106 -7.95 -11.54 -15.31
C ARG A 106 -7.90 -12.28 -14.00
N PHE A 107 -9.05 -12.72 -13.51
CA PHE A 107 -9.11 -13.51 -12.28
C PHE A 107 -8.28 -14.80 -12.43
N VAL A 108 -7.40 -15.04 -11.45
CA VAL A 108 -6.58 -16.26 -11.36
C VAL A 108 -7.19 -17.21 -10.35
N SER A 109 -7.33 -16.75 -9.10
CA SER A 109 -7.86 -17.55 -7.99
C SER A 109 -8.24 -16.67 -6.79
N GLY A 110 -8.86 -17.26 -5.77
CA GLY A 110 -8.80 -16.68 -4.43
C GLY A 110 -7.38 -16.82 -3.84
N PHE A 111 -7.04 -15.97 -2.87
CA PHE A 111 -5.74 -16.00 -2.20
C PHE A 111 -5.70 -17.06 -1.07
N TRP A 112 -4.53 -17.65 -0.79
CA TRP A 112 -4.31 -18.71 0.21
C TRP A 112 -5.28 -19.90 0.10
N ASP A 113 -6.10 -20.12 1.12
CA ASP A 113 -6.98 -21.28 1.27
C ASP A 113 -8.21 -21.21 0.34
N TYR A 114 -8.32 -20.15 -0.46
CA TYR A 114 -9.44 -19.91 -1.37
C TYR A 114 -9.11 -20.17 -2.84
N THR A 115 -8.01 -20.85 -3.15
CA THR A 115 -7.58 -21.14 -4.52
C THR A 115 -8.61 -21.93 -5.33
N ASP A 116 -9.37 -22.82 -4.69
CA ASP A 116 -10.43 -23.62 -5.33
C ASP A 116 -11.81 -22.95 -5.35
N VAL A 117 -11.94 -21.74 -4.79
CA VAL A 117 -13.23 -21.04 -4.74
C VAL A 117 -13.43 -20.24 -6.01
N SER A 118 -14.58 -20.44 -6.67
CA SER A 118 -14.89 -19.72 -7.90
C SER A 118 -15.07 -18.22 -7.66
N TYR A 119 -14.71 -17.43 -8.68
CA TYR A 119 -14.91 -15.99 -8.72
C TYR A 119 -16.31 -15.55 -8.25
N GLU A 120 -17.36 -16.20 -8.78
CA GLU A 120 -18.75 -15.92 -8.43
C GLU A 120 -19.07 -16.19 -6.95
N ASN A 121 -18.49 -17.24 -6.37
CA ASN A 121 -18.69 -17.57 -4.96
C ASN A 121 -17.93 -16.58 -4.06
N ILE A 122 -16.75 -16.11 -4.48
CA ILE A 122 -16.00 -15.06 -3.76
C ILE A 122 -16.81 -13.77 -3.75
N ILE A 123 -17.27 -13.28 -4.91
CA ILE A 123 -18.10 -12.07 -5.00
C ILE A 123 -19.34 -12.18 -4.10
N LYS A 124 -20.07 -13.30 -4.19
CA LYS A 124 -21.27 -13.52 -3.38
C LYS A 124 -20.97 -13.53 -1.88
N THR A 125 -19.86 -14.16 -1.48
CA THR A 125 -19.45 -14.26 -0.08
C THR A 125 -19.06 -12.88 0.47
N ASN A 126 -18.23 -12.14 -0.27
CA ASN A 126 -17.79 -10.80 0.12
C ASN A 126 -18.95 -9.79 0.14
N GLN A 127 -19.87 -9.84 -0.84
CA GLN A 127 -21.10 -9.03 -0.83
C GLN A 127 -21.91 -9.29 0.44
N LYS A 128 -22.16 -10.56 0.77
CA LYS A 128 -22.91 -10.94 1.97
C LYS A 128 -22.23 -10.43 3.25
N LYS A 129 -20.90 -10.60 3.37
CA LYS A 129 -20.14 -10.08 4.52
C LYS A 129 -20.28 -8.56 4.67
N LEU A 130 -20.22 -7.83 3.55
CA LEU A 130 -20.35 -6.37 3.53
C LEU A 130 -21.74 -5.91 3.99
N GLU A 131 -22.80 -6.55 3.49
CA GLU A 131 -24.19 -6.30 3.90
C GLU A 131 -24.43 -6.60 5.39
N GLU A 132 -23.81 -7.68 5.89
CA GLU A 132 -23.87 -8.08 7.30
C GLU A 132 -22.97 -7.23 8.20
N SER A 133 -22.27 -6.23 7.64
CA SER A 133 -21.35 -5.35 8.35
C SER A 133 -20.24 -6.11 9.08
N TYR A 134 -19.79 -7.22 8.48
CA TYR A 134 -18.76 -8.06 9.06
C TYR A 134 -17.46 -7.27 9.25
N VAL A 135 -16.89 -7.38 10.45
CA VAL A 135 -15.57 -6.87 10.83
C VAL A 135 -14.82 -8.03 11.44
N ARG A 136 -13.55 -8.19 11.04
CA ARG A 136 -12.69 -9.20 11.65
C ARG A 136 -12.51 -8.90 13.14
N PRO A 137 -12.75 -9.88 14.04
CA PRO A 137 -12.49 -9.70 15.46
C PRO A 137 -11.02 -9.38 15.74
N TYR A 138 -10.77 -8.42 16.62
CA TYR A 138 -9.40 -8.05 17.01
C TYR A 138 -8.66 -9.24 17.64
N GLY A 139 -7.42 -9.51 17.20
CA GLY A 139 -6.56 -10.54 17.79
C GLY A 139 -6.79 -11.97 17.30
N THR A 140 -7.52 -12.19 16.20
CA THR A 140 -7.57 -13.49 15.53
C THR A 140 -6.56 -13.50 14.38
N ASP A 141 -5.60 -14.44 14.38
CA ASP A 141 -4.63 -14.60 13.28
C ASP A 141 -5.20 -15.41 12.09
N ASP A 142 -6.45 -15.86 12.18
CA ASP A 142 -7.06 -16.68 11.13
C ASP A 142 -7.65 -15.81 10.02
N LEU A 143 -6.92 -15.71 8.90
CA LEU A 143 -7.35 -15.02 7.69
C LEU A 143 -8.59 -15.66 7.04
N LYS A 144 -8.99 -16.87 7.44
CA LYS A 144 -10.16 -17.57 6.88
C LYS A 144 -11.50 -16.89 7.17
N ASP A 145 -11.55 -16.10 8.23
CA ASP A 145 -12.79 -15.41 8.56
C ASP A 145 -12.89 -14.03 7.88
N ASP A 146 -11.80 -13.53 7.28
CA ASP A 146 -11.74 -12.22 6.63
C ASP A 146 -12.40 -12.19 5.24
N TYR A 147 -12.56 -11.00 4.65
CA TYR A 147 -12.96 -10.88 3.24
C TYR A 147 -11.98 -11.64 2.35
N ILE A 148 -12.51 -12.42 1.42
CA ILE A 148 -11.68 -13.26 0.56
C ILE A 148 -10.97 -12.35 -0.45
N GLN A 149 -9.65 -12.37 -0.47
CA GLN A 149 -8.85 -11.62 -1.44
C GLN A 149 -8.85 -12.32 -2.80
N LEU A 150 -8.91 -11.55 -3.87
CA LEU A 150 -8.84 -12.04 -5.24
C LEU A 150 -7.44 -11.79 -5.80
N LEU A 151 -6.88 -12.80 -6.45
CA LEU A 151 -5.64 -12.71 -7.22
C LEU A 151 -5.95 -12.52 -8.70
N PHE A 152 -5.27 -11.56 -9.32
CA PHE A 152 -5.42 -11.21 -10.73
C PHE A 152 -4.08 -11.27 -11.47
N ASP A 153 -4.15 -11.69 -12.73
CA ASP A 153 -3.16 -11.40 -13.75
C ASP A 153 -3.52 -10.06 -14.40
N TYR A 154 -2.64 -9.07 -14.24
CA TYR A 154 -2.86 -7.71 -14.71
C TYR A 154 -1.56 -7.05 -15.14
N ASP A 155 -1.55 -6.55 -16.37
CA ASP A 155 -0.47 -5.74 -16.96
C ASP A 155 0.95 -6.35 -16.87
N GLY A 156 1.07 -7.66 -16.66
CA GLY A 156 2.37 -8.34 -16.50
C GLY A 156 3.04 -8.09 -15.15
N ASN A 157 2.30 -7.63 -14.14
CA ASN A 157 2.78 -7.62 -12.76
C ASN A 157 2.93 -9.06 -12.25
N GLN A 158 3.89 -9.29 -11.35
CA GLN A 158 4.12 -10.58 -10.70
C GLN A 158 2.93 -10.99 -9.85
N GLU A 159 2.35 -10.03 -9.14
CA GLU A 159 1.17 -10.23 -8.34
C GLU A 159 0.27 -8.99 -8.39
N THR A 160 -1.04 -9.18 -8.47
CA THR A 160 -2.00 -8.10 -8.26
C THR A 160 -3.18 -8.65 -7.47
N ARG A 161 -3.41 -8.10 -6.28
CA ARG A 161 -4.50 -8.54 -5.40
C ARG A 161 -5.52 -7.44 -5.20
N SER A 162 -6.76 -7.85 -4.91
CA SER A 162 -7.79 -6.93 -4.41
C SER A 162 -8.58 -7.56 -3.29
N TYR A 163 -8.95 -6.76 -2.31
CA TYR A 163 -9.73 -7.16 -1.15
C TYR A 163 -10.54 -5.99 -0.59
N ILE A 164 -11.37 -6.27 0.41
CA ILE A 164 -12.24 -5.28 1.05
C ILE A 164 -11.77 -5.09 2.50
N CYS A 165 -11.60 -3.85 2.92
CA CYS A 165 -11.55 -3.48 4.33
C CYS A 165 -12.88 -2.83 4.72
N ASN A 166 -13.47 -3.24 5.84
CA ASN A 166 -14.74 -2.70 6.28
C ASN A 166 -14.59 -2.06 7.66
N SER A 167 -14.97 -0.78 7.77
CA SER A 167 -14.90 0.02 9.00
C SER A 167 -16.29 0.59 9.34
N PRO A 168 -17.25 -0.22 9.82
CA PRO A 168 -18.60 0.24 10.16
C PRO A 168 -18.67 1.35 11.20
N GLU A 169 -17.70 1.43 12.11
CA GLU A 169 -17.62 2.50 13.12
C GLU A 169 -17.35 3.88 12.49
N GLU A 170 -16.70 3.90 11.33
CA GLU A 170 -16.38 5.10 10.54
C GLU A 170 -17.37 5.32 9.39
N ASP A 171 -18.42 4.49 9.28
CA ASP A 171 -19.41 4.49 8.20
C ASP A 171 -18.81 4.35 6.77
N VAL A 172 -17.63 3.74 6.67
CA VAL A 172 -16.92 3.53 5.39
C VAL A 172 -16.48 2.07 5.19
N PHE A 173 -16.24 1.73 3.94
CA PHE A 173 -15.50 0.54 3.54
C PHE A 173 -14.61 0.90 2.36
N THR A 174 -13.54 0.14 2.14
CA THR A 174 -12.61 0.35 1.03
C THR A 174 -12.49 -0.90 0.18
N PHE A 175 -12.35 -0.70 -1.13
CA PHE A 175 -11.68 -1.69 -1.96
C PHE A 175 -10.20 -1.34 -1.98
N GLU A 176 -9.36 -2.35 -1.78
CA GLU A 176 -7.91 -2.23 -1.91
C GLU A 176 -7.47 -2.91 -3.20
N ILE A 177 -6.51 -2.32 -3.90
CA ILE A 177 -5.74 -2.97 -4.95
C ILE A 177 -4.27 -2.85 -4.56
N ILE A 178 -3.58 -3.99 -4.44
CA ILE A 178 -2.17 -4.03 -4.08
C ILE A 178 -1.33 -4.70 -5.17
N ILE A 179 -0.15 -4.14 -5.40
CA ILE A 179 0.83 -4.59 -6.40
C ILE A 179 2.21 -4.51 -5.74
N PRO A 180 3.09 -5.52 -5.91
CA PRO A 180 4.46 -5.44 -5.42
C PRO A 180 5.14 -4.15 -5.89
N GLU A 181 5.81 -3.44 -4.97
CA GLU A 181 6.49 -2.18 -5.30
C GLU A 181 7.55 -2.38 -6.40
N GLU A 182 8.23 -3.52 -6.42
CA GLU A 182 9.21 -3.89 -7.44
C GLU A 182 8.65 -3.96 -8.88
N ASP A 183 7.34 -4.13 -9.05
CA ASP A 183 6.71 -4.11 -10.38
C ASP A 183 6.43 -2.68 -10.87
N LEU A 184 6.44 -1.69 -9.95
CA LEU A 184 6.09 -0.30 -10.21
C LEU A 184 7.26 0.65 -10.06
N LEU A 185 8.33 0.23 -9.38
CA LEU A 185 9.50 1.01 -9.05
C LEU A 185 10.74 0.51 -9.80
N SER A 186 11.61 1.45 -10.12
CA SER A 186 12.93 1.20 -10.68
C SER A 186 13.98 1.90 -9.82
N TYR A 187 15.18 1.34 -9.76
CA TYR A 187 16.28 1.92 -9.01
C TYR A 187 17.39 2.33 -9.96
N GLU A 188 17.62 3.64 -10.07
CA GLU A 188 18.65 4.21 -10.93
C GLU A 188 19.49 5.23 -10.15
N ASN A 189 20.82 5.10 -10.20
CA ASN A 189 21.76 6.06 -9.60
C ASN A 189 21.50 6.40 -8.12
N GLY A 190 21.06 5.44 -7.32
CA GLY A 190 20.80 5.67 -5.89
C GLY A 190 19.38 6.13 -5.57
N LYS A 191 18.52 6.31 -6.58
CA LYS A 191 17.18 6.87 -6.44
C LYS A 191 16.12 5.90 -6.92
N ILE A 192 14.99 5.94 -6.21
CA ILE A 192 13.79 5.20 -6.58
C ILE A 192 12.97 6.06 -7.54
N HIS A 193 12.54 5.46 -8.63
CA HIS A 193 11.71 6.10 -9.65
C HIS A 193 10.52 5.24 -9.97
N TYR A 194 9.35 5.86 -10.09
CA TYR A 194 8.18 5.18 -10.64
C TYR A 194 8.40 4.84 -12.12
N VAL A 195 8.01 3.63 -12.50
CA VAL A 195 7.93 3.24 -13.90
C VAL A 195 6.72 3.96 -14.51
N GLU A 196 6.96 5.10 -15.15
CA GLU A 196 5.90 6.01 -15.63
C GLU A 196 4.80 5.31 -16.45
N SER A 197 5.15 4.36 -17.32
CA SER A 197 4.13 3.63 -18.09
C SER A 197 3.16 2.86 -17.20
N LYS A 198 3.65 2.25 -16.12
CA LYS A 198 2.83 1.51 -15.14
C LYS A 198 1.94 2.44 -14.35
N ILE A 199 2.49 3.56 -13.86
CA ILE A 199 1.73 4.55 -13.12
C ILE A 199 0.65 5.20 -13.99
N ASN A 200 0.94 5.52 -15.24
CA ASN A 200 -0.07 6.07 -16.15
C ASN A 200 -1.21 5.06 -16.41
N THR A 201 -0.90 3.77 -16.54
CA THR A 201 -1.92 2.71 -16.60
C THR A 201 -2.80 2.69 -15.35
N LEU A 202 -2.21 2.79 -14.16
CA LEU A 202 -2.95 2.83 -12.88
C LEU A 202 -3.77 4.11 -12.70
N ILE A 203 -3.29 5.26 -13.17
CA ILE A 203 -4.05 6.52 -13.18
C ILE A 203 -5.30 6.39 -14.07
N GLU A 204 -5.17 5.81 -15.26
CA GLU A 204 -6.31 5.60 -16.14
C GLU A 204 -7.32 4.61 -15.54
N LEU A 205 -6.85 3.54 -14.89
CA LEU A 205 -7.70 2.65 -14.10
C LEU A 205 -8.45 3.41 -13.00
N ALA A 206 -7.74 4.20 -12.19
CA ALA A 206 -8.32 4.95 -11.09
C ALA A 206 -9.37 5.97 -11.58
N LYS A 207 -9.15 6.63 -12.72
CA LYS A 207 -10.16 7.49 -13.36
C LYS A 207 -11.42 6.70 -13.76
N LYS A 208 -11.30 5.44 -14.18
CA LYS A 208 -12.48 4.60 -14.46
C LYS A 208 -13.20 4.18 -13.18
N ILE A 209 -12.45 3.85 -12.13
CA ILE A 209 -13.01 3.53 -10.81
C ILE A 209 -13.75 4.74 -10.25
N TRP A 210 -13.20 5.94 -10.41
CA TRP A 210 -13.83 7.20 -9.98
C TRP A 210 -15.23 7.43 -10.55
N GLU A 211 -15.49 6.96 -11.78
CA GLU A 211 -16.82 7.06 -12.41
C GLU A 211 -17.90 6.21 -11.72
N LEU A 212 -17.51 5.24 -10.87
CA LEU A 212 -18.48 4.48 -10.09
C LEU A 212 -19.20 5.42 -9.10
N PRO A 213 -20.53 5.37 -9.02
CA PRO A 213 -21.30 6.35 -8.27
C PRO A 213 -21.02 6.33 -6.76
N PHE A 214 -20.57 5.20 -6.24
CA PHE A 214 -20.33 4.95 -4.81
C PHE A 214 -18.90 5.27 -4.33
N VAL A 215 -18.00 5.66 -5.24
CA VAL A 215 -16.61 6.01 -4.89
C VAL A 215 -16.54 7.48 -4.47
N ASP A 216 -15.94 7.70 -3.29
CA ASP A 216 -15.81 9.01 -2.66
C ASP A 216 -14.39 9.57 -2.76
N VAL A 217 -13.37 8.72 -2.59
CA VAL A 217 -11.94 9.07 -2.64
C VAL A 217 -11.12 7.89 -3.19
N VAL A 218 -10.06 8.18 -3.94
CA VAL A 218 -8.99 7.23 -4.27
C VAL A 218 -7.66 7.80 -3.76
N GLN A 219 -6.93 7.04 -2.97
CA GLN A 219 -5.58 7.40 -2.48
C GLN A 219 -4.60 6.29 -2.83
N THR A 220 -3.34 6.65 -3.04
CA THR A 220 -2.27 5.68 -3.27
C THR A 220 -1.11 5.92 -2.31
N PHE A 221 -0.51 4.83 -1.85
CA PHE A 221 0.56 4.83 -0.86
C PHE A 221 1.47 3.60 -1.03
N LEU A 222 2.75 3.76 -0.75
CA LEU A 222 3.71 2.66 -0.56
C LEU A 222 3.59 2.09 0.86
N GLU A 223 3.98 0.84 1.09
CA GLU A 223 3.70 0.10 2.33
C GLU A 223 4.18 0.83 3.59
N TYR A 224 5.32 1.49 3.48
CA TYR A 224 5.89 2.28 4.57
C TYR A 224 5.76 3.79 4.38
N SER A 225 4.86 4.28 3.54
CA SER A 225 4.61 5.72 3.35
C SER A 225 3.51 6.24 4.29
N ASP A 226 2.90 7.37 3.98
CA ASP A 226 1.82 7.93 4.80
C ASP A 226 0.51 7.16 4.56
N ILE A 227 -0.15 6.78 5.65
CA ILE A 227 -1.38 5.98 5.61
C ILE A 227 -2.53 6.85 5.09
N PRO A 228 -3.37 6.34 4.17
CA PRO A 228 -4.51 7.09 3.65
C PRO A 228 -5.46 7.51 4.77
N LYS A 229 -6.06 8.68 4.59
CA LYS A 229 -7.05 9.25 5.52
C LYS A 229 -8.45 9.10 5.00
N THR A 230 -9.40 8.91 5.91
CA THR A 230 -10.81 8.87 5.55
C THR A 230 -11.25 10.19 4.92
N PHE A 231 -12.27 10.16 4.07
CA PHE A 231 -12.85 11.38 3.51
C PHE A 231 -13.28 12.39 4.57
N ASP A 232 -13.79 11.90 5.69
CA ASP A 232 -14.20 12.72 6.83
C ASP A 232 -13.00 13.39 7.51
N GLU A 233 -11.88 12.69 7.69
CA GLU A 233 -10.63 13.29 8.17
C GLU A 233 -10.10 14.36 7.19
N LEU A 234 -10.19 14.12 5.88
CA LEU A 234 -9.73 15.06 4.85
C LEU A 234 -10.52 16.39 4.88
N LYS A 235 -11.77 16.40 5.37
CA LYS A 235 -12.54 17.64 5.59
C LYS A 235 -11.89 18.56 6.63
N GLY A 236 -11.11 17.99 7.56
CA GLY A 236 -10.34 18.73 8.58
C GLY A 236 -9.08 19.40 8.03
N GLY A 237 -8.61 19.00 6.85
CA GLY A 237 -7.46 19.58 6.16
C GLY A 237 -6.85 18.59 5.15
N ILE A 238 -6.56 19.07 3.94
CA ILE A 238 -6.02 18.25 2.85
C ILE A 238 -4.52 17.92 3.00
N GLU A 239 -3.91 18.37 4.10
CA GLU A 239 -2.50 18.16 4.40
C GLU A 239 -2.12 16.70 4.58
N ALA A 240 -3.10 15.87 4.96
CA ALA A 240 -2.96 14.44 5.24
C ALA A 240 -3.39 13.55 4.06
N LEU A 241 -3.59 14.12 2.87
CA LEU A 241 -3.88 13.34 1.67
C LEU A 241 -2.66 12.47 1.31
N ALA A 242 -2.85 11.16 1.22
CA ALA A 242 -1.84 10.24 0.71
C ALA A 242 -1.78 10.31 -0.82
N VAL A 243 -0.59 10.61 -1.37
CA VAL A 243 -0.36 10.82 -2.81
C VAL A 243 0.97 10.18 -3.20
N GLU A 244 1.01 8.86 -3.39
CA GLU A 244 2.23 8.14 -3.80
C GLU A 244 1.94 7.15 -4.96
N PRO A 245 2.00 7.59 -6.23
CA PRO A 245 2.30 8.95 -6.68
C PRO A 245 1.05 9.80 -6.97
N PHE A 246 -0.17 9.29 -6.74
CA PHE A 246 -1.38 10.03 -7.11
C PHE A 246 -2.58 9.80 -6.19
N ALA A 247 -3.56 10.70 -6.27
CA ALA A 247 -4.85 10.55 -5.61
C ALA A 247 -5.96 11.15 -6.48
N ILE A 248 -7.19 10.70 -6.26
CA ILE A 248 -8.39 11.30 -6.82
C ILE A 248 -9.33 11.70 -5.69
N ILE A 249 -9.70 12.98 -5.65
CA ILE A 249 -10.58 13.56 -4.63
C ILE A 249 -11.64 14.45 -5.26
N PRO A 250 -12.77 14.74 -4.61
CA PRO A 250 -13.73 15.72 -5.10
C PRO A 250 -13.15 17.14 -5.24
N ASN A 251 -13.64 17.88 -6.22
CA ASN A 251 -13.18 19.23 -6.58
C ASN A 251 -13.60 20.33 -5.60
N LYS A 252 -14.33 19.96 -4.54
CA LYS A 252 -14.70 20.83 -3.42
C LYS A 252 -13.53 21.12 -2.47
N PHE A 253 -12.45 20.35 -2.55
CA PHE A 253 -11.23 20.62 -1.80
C PHE A 253 -10.45 21.82 -2.38
N ASP A 254 -9.66 22.50 -1.54
CA ASP A 254 -8.94 23.71 -1.92
C ASP A 254 -7.84 23.43 -2.96
N LYS A 255 -8.19 23.62 -4.24
CA LYS A 255 -7.28 23.50 -5.38
C LYS A 255 -6.08 24.44 -5.29
N GLY A 256 -6.24 25.62 -4.69
CA GLY A 256 -5.17 26.60 -4.55
C GLY A 256 -4.08 26.07 -3.64
N PHE A 257 -4.47 25.54 -2.48
CA PHE A 257 -3.55 24.88 -1.57
C PHE A 257 -2.87 23.66 -2.21
N LEU A 258 -3.64 22.76 -2.82
CA LEU A 258 -3.11 21.55 -3.46
C LEU A 258 -2.03 21.86 -4.51
N LYS A 259 -2.24 22.87 -5.36
CA LYS A 259 -1.28 23.29 -6.40
C LYS A 259 0.06 23.78 -5.84
N THR A 260 0.11 24.19 -4.57
CA THR A 260 1.38 24.54 -3.93
C THR A 260 2.28 23.32 -3.74
N ARG A 261 1.70 22.12 -3.54
CA ARG A 261 2.41 20.87 -3.22
C ARG A 261 2.44 19.88 -4.38
N PHE A 262 1.38 19.83 -5.18
CA PHE A 262 1.13 18.78 -6.16
C PHE A 262 0.80 19.34 -7.54
N ASP A 263 0.89 18.49 -8.55
CA ASP A 263 0.26 18.75 -9.85
C ASP A 263 -1.21 18.34 -9.79
N VAL A 264 -2.10 19.26 -10.20
CA VAL A 264 -3.55 19.09 -10.01
C VAL A 264 -4.28 19.36 -11.32
N SER A 265 -5.10 18.41 -11.74
CA SER A 265 -5.96 18.52 -12.93
C SER A 265 -7.39 18.09 -12.64
N ASP A 266 -8.35 18.79 -13.24
CA ASP A 266 -9.76 18.38 -13.21
C ASP A 266 -9.99 17.09 -14.00
N ILE A 267 -10.85 16.23 -13.48
CA ILE A 267 -11.37 15.03 -14.16
C ILE A 267 -12.90 15.02 -14.10
N SER A 268 -13.52 13.98 -14.65
CA SER A 268 -14.97 13.76 -14.61
C SER A 268 -15.55 13.62 -13.19
N LYS A 269 -16.89 13.63 -13.08
CA LYS A 269 -17.64 13.51 -11.81
C LYS A 269 -17.14 14.47 -10.72
N ASP A 270 -16.88 15.73 -11.10
CA ASP A 270 -16.37 16.76 -10.18
C ASP A 270 -15.11 16.31 -9.43
N GLY A 271 -14.22 15.54 -10.06
CA GLY A 271 -12.99 15.03 -9.46
C GLY A 271 -11.77 15.90 -9.74
N LEU A 272 -10.76 15.74 -8.89
CA LEU A 272 -9.40 16.24 -9.06
C LEU A 272 -8.44 15.07 -9.04
N LEU A 273 -7.64 14.92 -10.09
CA LEU A 273 -6.43 14.12 -10.06
C LEU A 273 -5.31 14.96 -9.45
N VAL A 274 -4.69 14.45 -8.40
CA VAL A 274 -3.56 15.04 -7.67
C VAL A 274 -2.36 14.12 -7.88
N ARG A 275 -1.22 14.65 -8.30
CA ARG A 275 0.02 13.89 -8.54
C ARG A 275 1.20 14.52 -7.81
N THR A 276 2.14 13.68 -7.36
CA THR A 276 3.46 14.15 -6.94
C THR A 276 4.17 14.89 -8.07
N LYS A 277 4.99 15.88 -7.71
CA LYS A 277 5.84 16.59 -8.66
C LYS A 277 7.10 15.76 -8.85
N GLU A 278 7.52 15.58 -10.11
CA GLU A 278 8.85 15.04 -10.44
C GLU A 278 9.98 16.01 -10.07
#